data_AF-A0A6J6GJG7-F1
#
_entry.id   AF-A0A6J6GJG7-F1
#
_cell.length_a   1.000
_cell.length_b   1.000
_cell.length_c   1.000
_cell.angle_alpha   90.00
_cell.angle_beta   90.00
_cell.angle_gamma   90.00
#
_symmetry.space_group_name_H-M   'P 1'
#
loop_
_entity.id
_entity.type
_entity.pdbx_description
1 polymer ?
#
loop_
_entity_poly.entity_id
_entity_poly.type
_entity_poly.pdbx_seq_one_letter_code
_entity_poly.pdbx_strand_id
1 'polypeptide(L)' 'MFMATAPAHSFLSSSIVKELAHFGGDVSSMVPGIVNDALKARVVGK' A
#
# COMPACT_ATOMS: atom_id res chain seq x y z
N MET A 1 22.84 -2.57 -0.59
CA MET A 1 22.28 -2.90 0.74
C MET A 1 21.06 -3.80 0.55
N PHE A 2 20.99 -4.94 1.23
CA PHE A 2 19.76 -5.73 1.36
C PHE A 2 19.02 -5.23 2.60
N MET A 3 17.81 -4.69 2.43
CA MET A 3 16.94 -4.34 3.56
C MET A 3 16.04 -5.54 3.84
N ALA A 4 16.30 -6.24 4.95
CA ALA A 4 15.40 -7.28 5.43
C ALA A 4 14.05 -6.62 5.79
N THR A 5 12.96 -7.12 5.22
CA THR A 5 11.60 -6.70 5.54
C THR A 5 11.32 -6.93 7.01
N ALA A 6 10.75 -5.95 7.71
CA ALA A 6 10.31 -6.15 9.09
C ALA A 6 9.28 -7.33 9.13
N PRO A 7 9.35 -8.25 10.11
CA PRO A 7 8.49 -9.44 10.15
C PRO A 7 6.99 -9.14 10.11
N ALA A 8 6.58 -7.96 10.59
CA ALA A 8 5.21 -7.47 10.55
C ALA A 8 4.68 -7.17 9.13
N HIS A 9 5.57 -7.07 8.13
CA HIS A 9 5.25 -6.79 6.74
C HIS A 9 5.55 -7.96 5.80
N SER A 10 5.92 -9.13 6.33
CA SER A 10 6.15 -10.35 5.52
C SER A 10 4.91 -10.82 4.76
N PHE A 11 3.72 -10.41 5.22
CA PHE A 11 2.43 -10.67 4.56
C PHE A 11 1.96 -9.51 3.65
N LEU A 12 2.61 -8.34 3.71
CA LEU A 12 2.30 -7.21 2.83
C LEU A 12 2.96 -7.45 1.47
N SER A 13 2.18 -7.94 0.51
CA SER A 13 2.56 -7.85 -0.90
C SER A 13 2.03 -6.54 -1.49
N SER A 14 2.77 -5.97 -2.45
CA SER A 14 2.30 -4.81 -3.21
C SER A 14 0.94 -5.08 -3.89
N SER A 15 0.62 -6.34 -4.17
CA SER A 15 -0.68 -6.76 -4.72
C SER A 15 -1.82 -6.58 -3.72
N ILE A 16 -1.65 -7.02 -2.47
CA ILE A 16 -2.66 -6.87 -1.41
C ILE A 16 -2.92 -5.39 -1.12
N VAL A 17 -1.87 -4.57 -1.03
CA VAL A 17 -2.03 -3.13 -0.79
C VAL A 17 -2.82 -2.46 -1.92
N LYS A 18 -2.52 -2.81 -3.17
CA LYS A 18 -3.27 -2.30 -4.34
C LYS A 18 -4.73 -2.77 -4.35
N GLU A 19 -4.96 -4.01 -3.96
CA GLU A 19 -6.31 -4.59 -3.88
C GLU A 19 -7.13 -3.92 -2.77
N LEU A 20 -6.58 -3.76 -1.57
CA LEU A 20 -7.21 -3.03 -0.47
C LEU A 20 -7.55 -1.59 -0.88
N ALA A 21 -6.59 -0.89 -1.48
CA ALA A 21 -6.81 0.48 -1.97
C ALA A 21 -7.89 0.54 -3.06
N HIS A 22 -7.98 -0.46 -3.93
CA HIS A 22 -9.00 -0.54 -4.98
C HIS A 22 -10.41 -0.75 -4.43
N PHE A 23 -10.54 -1.53 -3.36
CA PHE A 23 -11.83 -1.76 -2.68
C PHE A 23 -12.19 -0.69 -1.64
N GLY A 24 -11.41 0.40 -1.52
CA GLY A 24 -11.66 1.49 -0.57
C GLY A 24 -11.23 1.19 0.87
N GLY A 25 -10.40 0.16 1.08
CA GLY A 25 -9.76 -0.11 2.35
C GLY A 25 -8.69 0.93 2.72
N ASP A 26 -8.57 1.22 4.01
CA ASP A 26 -7.55 2.14 4.50
C ASP A 26 -6.17 1.47 4.52
N VAL A 27 -5.26 1.98 3.69
CA VAL A 27 -3.86 1.53 3.60
C VAL A 27 -2.89 2.53 4.24
N SER A 28 -3.38 3.56 4.94
CA SER A 28 -2.55 4.63 5.50
C SER A 28 -1.55 4.16 6.57
N SER A 29 -1.83 3.03 7.23
CA SER A 29 -0.91 2.40 8.21
C SER A 29 0.09 1.43 7.56
N MET A 30 -0.10 1.13 6.26
CA MET A 30 0.64 0.12 5.51
C MET A 30 1.65 0.75 4.54
N VAL A 31 1.44 2.02 4.17
CA VAL A 31 2.32 2.75 3.25
C VAL A 31 2.61 4.17 3.74
N PRO A 32 3.76 4.75 3.41
CA PRO A 32 4.04 6.17 3.66
C PRO A 32 2.99 7.08 3.00
N GLY A 33 2.72 8.25 3.59
CA GLY A 33 1.69 9.19 3.11
C GLY A 33 1.79 9.53 1.62
N ILE A 34 3.01 9.74 1.10
CA ILE A 34 3.25 10.01 -0.32
C ILE A 34 2.73 8.90 -1.25
N VAL A 35 2.75 7.65 -0.79
CA VAL A 35 2.26 6.49 -1.54
C VAL A 35 0.74 6.38 -1.40
N ASN A 36 0.20 6.70 -0.23
CA ASN A 36 -1.25 6.75 -0.01
C ASN A 36 -1.91 7.78 -0.96
N ASP A 37 -1.33 8.98 -1.08
CA ASP A 37 -1.83 10.02 -1.97
C ASP A 37 -1.75 9.59 -3.45
N ALA A 38 -0.64 8.96 -3.85
CA ALA A 38 -0.48 8.41 -5.20
C ALA A 38 -1.47 7.26 -5.49
N LEU A 39 -1.74 6.40 -4.50
CA LEU A 39 -2.73 5.32 -4.62
C LEU A 39 -4.15 5.87 -4.75
N LYS A 40 -4.54 6.86 -3.93
CA LYS A 40 -5.84 7.53 -4.01
C LYS A 40 -6.03 8.21 -5.37
N ALA A 41 -5.04 8.95 -5.85
CA ALA A 41 -5.09 9.57 -7.18
C ALA A 41 -5.28 8.54 -8.30
N ARG A 42 -4.65 7.35 -8.17
CA ARG A 42 -4.74 6.27 -9.16
C ARG A 42 -6.08 5.52 -9.12
N VAL A 43 -6.70 5.37 -7.94
CA VAL A 43 -8.02 4.72 -7.81
C VAL A 43 -9.15 5.63 -8.29
N VAL A 44 -9.05 6.94 -8.06
CA VAL A 44 -10.04 7.93 -8.54
C VAL A 44 -9.98 8.14 -10.07
N GLY A 45 -8.83 7.87 -10.69
CA GLY A 45 -8.62 8.03 -12.14
C GLY A 45 -9.10 6.89 -13.04
N LYS A 46 -9.93 5.95 -12.55
CA LYS A 46 -10.47 4.84 -13.35
C LYS A 46 -12.00 4.81 -13.33
#